data_AF-A0A4R6FJZ9-F1
#
_entry.id   AF-A0A4R6FJZ9-F1
#
_cell.length_a   1.000
_cell.length_b   1.000
_cell.length_c   1.000
_cell.angle_alpha   90.00
_cell.angle_beta   90.00
_cell.angle_gamma   90.00
#
_symmetry.space_group_name_H-M   'P 1'
#
loop_
_entity.id
_entity.type
_entity.pdbx_description
1 polymer ?
#
loop_
_entity_poly.entity_id
_entity_poly.type
_entity_poly.pdbx_seq_one_letter_code
_entity_poly.pdbx_strand_id
1 'polypeptide(L)'
;MREWRGNYHSDAQAEALIAEAGGLSVLWSKGLLSIGIRRRSAPMAGDVGIVRVIGPGRTPVEVGGIFTGSNWAVRLSRGMAFLRAEPVMAWGPVNG
;
A
#
# COMPACT_ATOMS: atom_id res chain seq x y z
N MET A 1 -6.32 6.23 9.19
CA MET A 1 -5.59 7.26 8.38
C MET A 1 -5.51 8.64 9.04
N ARG A 2 -6.54 9.10 9.77
CA ARG A 2 -6.58 10.46 10.36
C ARG A 2 -5.44 10.73 11.36
N GLU A 3 -4.98 9.70 12.04
CA GLU A 3 -3.94 9.74 13.08
C GLU A 3 -2.52 10.04 12.57
N TRP A 4 -2.21 9.75 11.30
CA TRP A 4 -0.85 9.96 10.75
C TRP A 4 -0.75 11.14 9.79
N ARG A 5 -1.88 11.68 9.33
CA ARG A 5 -1.88 12.87 8.45
C ARG A 5 -1.39 14.09 9.23
N GLY A 6 -0.38 14.79 8.70
CA GLY A 6 0.21 15.97 9.33
C GLY A 6 1.27 15.67 10.41
N ASN A 7 1.53 14.39 10.70
CA ASN A 7 2.51 13.96 11.71
C ASN A 7 3.87 13.59 11.11
N TYR A 8 4.07 13.79 9.80
CA TYR A 8 5.35 13.65 9.12
C TYR A 8 5.48 14.74 8.05
N HIS A 9 6.69 15.27 7.91
CA HIS A 9 7.05 16.35 7.00
C HIS A 9 8.28 16.00 6.14
N SER A 10 8.83 14.79 6.30
CA SER A 10 9.93 14.27 5.51
C SER A 10 9.79 12.77 5.28
N ASP A 11 10.47 12.25 4.27
CA ASP A 11 10.51 10.82 3.96
C ASP A 11 11.06 10.01 5.14
N ALA A 12 12.11 10.51 5.81
CA ALA A 12 12.69 9.87 6.99
C ALA A 12 11.69 9.76 8.15
N GLN A 13 10.85 10.78 8.36
CA GLN A 13 9.80 10.72 9.38
C GLN A 13 8.69 9.72 8.99
N ALA A 14 8.33 9.66 7.71
CA ALA A 14 7.37 8.67 7.23
C ALA A 14 7.90 7.23 7.41
N GLU A 15 9.18 7.00 7.10
CA GLU A 15 9.85 5.71 7.30
C GLU A 15 9.90 5.31 8.77
N ALA A 16 10.20 6.26 9.68
CA ALA A 16 10.18 6.02 11.12
C ALA A 16 8.79 5.58 11.61
N LEU A 17 7.73 6.27 11.17
CA LEU A 17 6.34 5.90 11.50
C LEU A 17 5.97 4.51 10.97
N ILE A 18 6.43 4.17 9.76
CA ILE A 18 6.22 2.85 9.18
C ILE A 18 6.93 1.78 10.02
N ALA A 19 8.18 2.02 10.41
CA ALA A 19 8.97 1.11 11.22
C ALA A 19 8.34 0.91 12.62
N GLU A 20 7.95 1.99 13.29
CA GLU A 20 7.28 1.96 14.60
C GLU A 20 5.96 1.18 14.54
N ALA A 21 5.21 1.28 13.44
CA ALA A 21 3.98 0.53 13.25
C ALA A 21 4.20 -0.98 13.03
N GLY A 22 5.44 -1.44 12.83
CA GLY A 22 5.78 -2.82 12.50
C GLY A 22 5.80 -3.11 10.98
N GLY A 23 5.91 -2.07 10.16
CA GLY A 23 5.97 -2.16 8.70
C GLY A 23 4.72 -1.62 7.98
N LEU A 24 4.85 -1.46 6.66
CA LEU A 24 3.85 -0.78 5.83
C LEU A 24 2.49 -1.51 5.83
N SER A 25 2.51 -2.84 5.81
CA SER A 25 1.30 -3.68 5.84
C SER A 25 0.52 -3.56 7.15
N VAL A 26 1.22 -3.45 8.29
CA VAL A 26 0.59 -3.26 9.61
C VAL A 26 0.00 -1.86 9.71
N LEU A 27 0.76 -0.85 9.28
CA LEU A 27 0.29 0.55 9.23
C LEU A 27 -0.99 0.68 8.38
N TRP A 28 -0.99 0.13 7.17
CA TRP A 28 -2.15 0.15 6.28
C TRP A 28 -3.33 -0.64 6.86
N SER A 29 -3.10 -1.82 7.44
CA SER A 29 -4.16 -2.61 8.06
C SER A 29 -4.86 -1.86 9.17
N LYS A 30 -4.11 -1.23 10.08
CA LYS A 30 -4.66 -0.39 11.15
C LYS A 30 -5.45 0.78 10.56
N GLY A 31 -4.87 1.47 9.58
CA GLY A 31 -5.47 2.64 8.95
C GLY A 31 -6.76 2.36 8.18
N LEU A 32 -6.83 1.25 7.46
CA LEU A 32 -7.98 0.85 6.63
C LEU A 32 -9.07 0.20 7.47
N LEU A 33 -8.69 -0.62 8.47
CA LEU A 33 -9.65 -1.19 9.42
C LEU A 33 -10.40 -0.10 10.20
N SER A 34 -9.72 1.00 10.56
CA SER A 34 -10.35 2.14 11.25
C SER A 34 -11.49 2.81 10.47
N ILE A 35 -11.58 2.56 9.16
CA ILE A 35 -12.65 3.07 8.28
C ILE A 35 -13.50 1.94 7.67
N GLY A 36 -13.45 0.73 8.27
CA GLY A 36 -14.28 -0.41 7.85
C GLY A 36 -13.79 -1.19 6.62
N ILE A 37 -12.63 -0.82 6.06
CA ILE A 37 -12.03 -1.54 4.92
C ILE A 37 -11.25 -2.74 5.47
N ARG A 38 -11.47 -3.93 4.91
CA ARG A 38 -10.89 -5.19 5.40
C ARG A 38 -9.96 -5.82 4.39
N ARG A 39 -9.08 -6.70 4.89
CA ARG A 39 -8.17 -7.49 4.06
C ARG A 39 -8.97 -8.41 3.13
N ARG A 40 -8.50 -8.54 1.90
CA ARG A 40 -9.01 -9.47 0.88
C ARG A 40 -8.05 -10.65 0.69
N SER A 41 -8.62 -11.81 0.37
CA SER A 41 -7.85 -12.97 -0.09
C SER A 41 -7.44 -12.85 -1.56
N ALA A 42 -8.28 -12.24 -2.40
CA ALA A 42 -8.00 -11.95 -3.80
C ALA A 42 -8.40 -10.50 -4.13
N PRO A 43 -7.53 -9.73 -4.84
CA PRO A 43 -7.82 -8.34 -5.16
C PRO A 43 -8.91 -8.22 -6.23
N MET A 44 -9.81 -7.25 -6.04
CA MET A 44 -10.85 -6.84 -6.99
C MET A 44 -10.55 -5.44 -7.54
N ALA A 45 -11.11 -5.10 -8.70
CA ALA A 45 -10.93 -3.77 -9.27
C ALA A 45 -11.36 -2.68 -8.25
N GLY A 46 -10.48 -1.70 -8.03
CA GLY A 46 -10.64 -0.65 -7.03
C GLY A 46 -10.04 -0.95 -5.66
N ASP A 47 -9.67 -2.20 -5.37
CA ASP A 47 -8.98 -2.54 -4.12
C ASP A 47 -7.61 -1.86 -4.05
N VAL A 48 -7.21 -1.47 -2.84
CA VAL A 48 -5.88 -0.92 -2.56
C VAL A 48 -4.98 -2.02 -2.03
N GLY A 49 -3.67 -1.90 -2.23
CA GLY A 49 -2.75 -2.94 -1.81
C GLY A 49 -1.31 -2.49 -1.76
N ILE A 50 -0.50 -3.36 -1.17
CA ILE A 50 0.96 -3.26 -1.19
C ILE A 50 1.48 -4.34 -2.13
N VAL A 51 2.32 -3.95 -3.07
CA VAL A 51 3.01 -4.86 -4.00
C VAL A 51 4.51 -4.70 -3.88
N ARG A 52 5.26 -5.74 -4.24
CA ARG A 52 6.72 -5.69 -4.35
C ARG A 52 7.13 -5.38 -5.78
N VAL A 53 8.01 -4.39 -5.92
CA VAL A 53 8.61 -4.01 -7.20
C VAL A 53 10.13 -4.00 -7.07
N ILE A 54 10.84 -4.06 -8.20
CA ILE A 54 12.30 -3.92 -8.21
C ILE A 54 12.64 -2.43 -8.19
N GLY A 55 13.23 -1.98 -7.08
CA GLY A 55 13.70 -0.62 -6.87
C GLY A 55 15.13 -0.39 -7.38
N PRO A 56 15.72 0.78 -7.03
CA PRO A 56 17.12 1.08 -7.31
C PRO A 56 18.06 -0.02 -6.78
N GLY A 57 19.15 -0.30 -7.50
CA GLY A 57 20.11 -1.32 -7.09
C GLY A 57 19.60 -2.76 -7.18
N ARG A 58 18.46 -3.00 -7.85
CA ARG A 58 17.77 -4.31 -7.94
C ARG A 58 17.23 -4.83 -6.61
N THR A 59 17.05 -3.95 -5.62
CA THR A 59 16.50 -4.33 -4.33
C THR A 59 14.96 -4.34 -4.39
N PRO A 60 14.29 -5.40 -3.90
CA PRO A 60 12.83 -5.39 -3.77
C PRO A 60 12.37 -4.29 -2.82
N VAL A 61 11.39 -3.49 -3.24
CA VAL A 61 10.75 -2.45 -2.43
C VAL A 61 9.24 -2.63 -2.44
N GLU A 62 8.61 -2.28 -1.32
CA GLU A 62 7.15 -2.32 -1.18
C GLU A 62 6.54 -0.96 -1.55
N VAL A 63 5.54 -0.97 -2.42
CA VAL A 63 4.82 0.24 -2.84
C VAL A 63 3.32 0.04 -2.74
N GLY A 64 2.62 1.13 -2.43
CA GLY A 64 1.17 1.18 -2.48
C GLY A 64 0.66 1.23 -3.93
N GLY A 65 -0.48 0.59 -4.18
CA GLY A 65 -1.14 0.63 -5.48
C GLY A 65 -2.64 0.40 -5.40
N ILE A 66 -3.31 0.63 -6.53
CA ILE A 66 -4.74 0.34 -6.74
C ILE A 66 -4.84 -0.75 -7.81
N PHE A 67 -5.62 -1.80 -7.54
CA PHE A 67 -5.84 -2.86 -8.50
C PHE A 67 -6.87 -2.42 -9.55
N THR A 68 -6.52 -2.54 -10.82
CA THR A 68 -7.34 -2.12 -11.97
C THR A 68 -8.23 -3.25 -12.51
N GLY A 69 -8.21 -4.42 -11.87
CA GLY A 69 -8.85 -5.66 -12.35
C GLY A 69 -7.89 -6.61 -13.07
N SER A 70 -6.75 -6.10 -13.56
CA SER A 70 -5.70 -6.93 -14.20
C SER A 70 -4.27 -6.56 -13.79
N ASN A 71 -4.04 -5.30 -13.41
CA ASN A 71 -2.74 -4.77 -13.03
C ASN A 71 -2.85 -3.87 -11.78
N TRP A 72 -1.74 -3.68 -11.08
CA TRP A 72 -1.61 -2.68 -10.03
C TRP A 72 -1.12 -1.37 -10.63
N ALA A 73 -1.92 -0.31 -10.47
CA ALA A 73 -1.50 1.05 -10.73
C ALA A 73 -0.71 1.56 -9.51
N VAL A 74 0.59 1.80 -9.69
CA VAL A 74 1.50 2.26 -8.63
C VAL A 74 2.13 3.60 -9.00
N ARG A 75 2.45 4.41 -7.99
CA ARG A 75 3.22 5.65 -8.17
C ARG A 75 4.68 5.39 -7.80
N LEU A 76 5.58 5.62 -8.75
CA LEU A 76 7.02 5.56 -8.60
C LEU A 76 7.61 6.96 -8.74
N SER A 77 8.90 7.12 -8.41
CA SER A 77 9.63 8.38 -8.58
C SER A 77 9.60 8.91 -10.02
N ARG A 78 9.59 8.00 -11.01
CA ARG A 78 9.50 8.31 -12.45
C ARG A 78 8.09 8.48 -13.00
N GLY A 79 7.07 8.46 -12.14
CA GLY A 79 5.65 8.56 -12.55
C GLY A 79 4.86 7.28 -12.28
N MET A 80 3.78 7.10 -13.02
CA MET A 80 2.85 5.97 -12.83
C MET A 80 3.32 4.73 -13.59
N ALA A 81 3.09 3.55 -13.02
CA ALA A 81 3.31 2.27 -13.69
C ALA A 81 2.13 1.33 -13.45
N PHE A 82 1.85 0.47 -14.43
CA PHE A 82 0.89 -0.62 -14.33
C PHE A 82 1.65 -1.94 -14.34
N LEU A 83 1.56 -2.68 -13.24
CA LEU A 83 2.38 -3.87 -13.01
C LEU A 83 1.51 -5.07 -12.66
N ARG A 84 1.79 -6.22 -13.28
CA ARG A 84 1.29 -7.50 -12.80
C ARG A 84 2.19 -7.99 -11.67
N ALA A 85 1.64 -8.10 -10.47
CA ALA A 85 2.35 -8.55 -9.28
C ALA A 85 1.38 -9.20 -8.30
N GLU A 86 1.87 -10.19 -7.56
CA GLU A 86 1.15 -10.71 -6.39
C GLU A 86 1.21 -9.66 -5.27
N PRO A 87 0.06 -9.29 -4.67
CA PRO A 87 0.07 -8.37 -3.55
C PRO A 87 0.66 -9.03 -2.30
N VAL A 88 1.46 -8.27 -1.56
CA VAL A 88 1.81 -8.61 -0.18
C VAL A 88 0.53 -8.61 0.66
N MET A 89 -0.32 -7.60 0.44
CA MET A 89 -1.64 -7.51 1.03
C MET A 89 -2.55 -6.62 0.18
N ALA A 90 -3.84 -6.96 0.13
CA ALA A 90 -4.87 -6.17 -0.53
C ALA A 90 -6.04 -5.95 0.43
N TRP A 91 -6.72 -4.83 0.26
CA TRP A 91 -7.87 -4.43 1.05
C TRP A 91 -8.92 -3.79 0.15
N GLY A 92 -10.18 -4.04 0.50
CA GLY A 92 -11.32 -3.51 -0.22
C GLY A 92 -12.49 -3.26 0.72
N PRO A 93 -13.50 -2.49 0.28
CA PRO A 93 -14.75 -2.41 0.99
C PRO A 93 -15.33 -3.81 1.18
N VAL A 94 -15.96 -4.04 2.33
CA VAL A 94 -16.80 -5.21 2.53
C VAL A 94 -18.03 -4.98 1.65
N ASN A 95 -17.98 -5.48 0.42
CA ASN A 95 -19.19 -5.60 -0.38
C ASN A 95 -20.07 -6.61 0.38
N GLY A 96 -21.24 -6.16 0.82
CA GLY A 96 -22.28 -7.03 1.36
C GLY A 96 -22.80 -8.00 0.31
#